data_AF-A0A1B8F0H8-F1
#
_entry.id   AF-A0A1B8F0H8-F1
#
_cell.length_a   1.000
_cell.length_b   1.000
_cell.length_c   1.000
_cell.angle_alpha   90.00
_cell.angle_beta   90.00
_cell.angle_gamma   90.00
#
_symmetry.space_group_name_H-M   'P 1'
#
loop_
_entity.id
_entity.type
_entity.pdbx_description
1 polymer ?
#
loop_
_entity_poly.entity_id
_entity_poly.type
_entity_poly.pdbx_seq_one_letter_code
_entity_poly.pdbx_strand_id
1 'polypeptide(L)'
;MRGIPPIVDMVATAAISSTRNNGERRFFQPWLIDQYGDRGQYFGQQINAAGDGSPGSVNDPEWNGRADPKWSPDGTRIVYYQAQTVSPECGGLNPLPCYNSTEPGGRQERMMMATLTSRKPCTRRAPVPFADVVPWGTPFVPGSATSSPRYIPGGNYTLRGQVSGTAMVEITGGADNTSIDTIAVTYSNFSDDGASVLNGEERVTVTTPYGGQNEVDWFSDIVQTGATHGTKTTTPGGLHLSVNVFKNLAIFTGNLTTTLDGTVWYQPANGT
;
A
#
# COMPACT_ATOMS: atom_id res chain seq x y z
N MET A 1 11.19 5.64 -3.13
CA MET A 1 11.64 5.68 -4.54
C MET A 1 10.44 5.82 -5.46
N ARG A 2 10.64 6.31 -6.67
CA ARG A 2 9.60 6.43 -7.71
C ARG A 2 9.99 5.58 -8.92
N GLY A 3 9.01 5.22 -9.75
CA GLY A 3 9.24 4.47 -10.98
C GLY A 3 9.57 2.98 -10.81
N ILE A 4 9.54 2.43 -9.59
CA ILE A 4 9.67 0.98 -9.40
C ILE A 4 8.35 0.34 -9.87
N PRO A 5 8.37 -0.53 -10.90
CA PRO A 5 7.17 -1.21 -11.35
C PRO A 5 6.71 -2.23 -10.27
N PRO A 6 5.38 -2.41 -10.07
CA PRO A 6 4.83 -3.26 -9.01
C PRO A 6 4.91 -4.76 -9.36
N ILE A 7 6.10 -5.23 -9.76
CA ILE A 7 6.32 -6.62 -10.20
C ILE A 7 6.28 -7.56 -8.98
N VAL A 8 7.00 -7.21 -7.92
CA VAL A 8 7.06 -8.01 -6.68
C VAL A 8 5.73 -8.00 -5.90
N ASP A 9 4.84 -7.05 -6.17
CA ASP A 9 3.52 -6.96 -5.53
C ASP A 9 2.67 -8.22 -5.80
N MET A 10 2.94 -8.94 -6.90
CA MET A 10 2.28 -10.20 -7.22
C MET A 10 2.44 -11.27 -6.13
N VAL A 11 3.48 -11.20 -5.29
CA VAL A 11 3.66 -12.07 -4.13
C VAL A 11 3.57 -11.32 -2.80
N ALA A 12 4.04 -10.06 -2.73
CA ALA A 12 4.19 -9.34 -1.47
C ALA A 12 2.90 -8.69 -0.93
N THR A 13 1.87 -8.52 -1.77
CA THR A 13 0.69 -7.68 -1.46
C THR A 13 0.02 -8.05 -0.13
N ALA A 14 -0.20 -9.33 0.13
CA ALA A 14 -0.89 -9.77 1.34
C ALA A 14 -0.12 -9.37 2.61
N ALA A 15 1.18 -9.68 2.66
CA ALA A 15 2.05 -9.33 3.77
C ALA A 15 2.15 -7.81 3.96
N ILE A 16 2.43 -7.04 2.90
CA ILE A 16 2.61 -5.59 2.98
C ILE A 16 1.30 -4.86 3.31
N SER A 17 0.15 -5.34 2.81
CA SER A 17 -1.16 -4.77 3.18
C SER A 17 -1.54 -4.98 4.64
N SER A 18 -0.83 -5.88 5.33
CA SER A 18 -1.05 -6.23 6.74
C SER A 18 -0.18 -5.42 7.70
N THR A 19 0.94 -4.84 7.22
CA THR A 19 1.82 -3.99 8.06
C THR A 19 1.25 -2.59 8.32
N ARG A 20 0.22 -2.19 7.57
CA ARG A 20 -0.43 -0.87 7.71
C ARG A 20 -1.57 -0.84 8.72
N ASN A 21 -1.82 -1.92 9.45
CA ASN A 21 -2.94 -2.00 10.40
C ASN A 21 -2.37 -2.17 11.81
N ASN A 22 -2.99 -1.52 12.77
CA ASN A 22 -2.65 -1.63 14.17
C ASN A 22 -3.97 -1.78 14.96
N GLY A 23 -4.39 -3.03 15.16
CA GLY A 23 -5.75 -3.35 15.59
C GLY A 23 -6.81 -2.89 14.59
N GLU A 24 -7.83 -2.16 15.06
CA GLU A 24 -8.89 -1.59 14.22
C GLU A 24 -8.49 -0.28 13.52
N ARG A 25 -7.29 0.23 13.80
CA ARG A 25 -6.72 1.45 13.20
C ARG A 25 -5.92 1.08 11.95
N ARG A 26 -5.91 1.98 10.96
CA ARG A 26 -5.11 1.83 9.73
C ARG A 26 -4.15 3.01 9.62
N PHE A 27 -2.89 2.82 9.25
CA PHE A 27 -1.87 3.87 9.10
C PHE A 27 -2.02 4.67 7.80
N PHE A 28 -3.25 5.05 7.43
CA PHE A 28 -3.47 5.98 6.31
C PHE A 28 -4.32 7.17 6.74
N GLN A 29 -3.92 8.31 6.22
CA GLN A 29 -4.69 9.54 6.31
C GLN A 29 -5.61 9.66 5.08
N PRO A 30 -6.75 10.34 5.16
CA PRO A 30 -7.62 10.54 4.01
C PRO A 30 -6.95 11.49 3.01
N TRP A 31 -6.66 10.98 1.80
CA TRP A 31 -6.13 11.77 0.68
C TRP A 31 -7.15 11.84 -0.46
N LEU A 32 -7.26 13.01 -1.06
CA LEU A 32 -8.03 13.26 -2.27
C LEU A 32 -7.09 13.31 -3.48
N ILE A 33 -7.26 12.37 -4.40
CA ILE A 33 -6.55 12.32 -5.69
C ILE A 33 -7.57 12.41 -6.82
N ASP A 34 -7.19 13.04 -7.93
CA ASP A 34 -8.04 13.11 -9.11
C ASP A 34 -7.84 11.90 -10.05
N GLN A 35 -8.63 11.85 -11.11
CA GLN A 35 -8.63 10.73 -12.07
C GLN A 35 -7.31 10.50 -12.80
N TYR A 36 -6.40 11.48 -12.81
CA TYR A 36 -5.12 11.38 -13.50
C TYR A 36 -4.03 10.79 -12.61
N GLY A 37 -4.33 10.57 -11.31
CA GLY A 37 -3.37 10.07 -10.36
C GLY A 37 -2.25 11.06 -10.03
N ASP A 38 -1.18 10.51 -9.46
CA ASP A 38 0.04 11.23 -9.11
C ASP A 38 0.71 11.77 -10.38
N ARG A 39 1.07 13.05 -10.41
CA ARG A 39 1.75 13.69 -11.56
C ARG A 39 2.61 14.87 -11.15
N GLY A 40 3.83 14.96 -11.67
CA GLY A 40 4.75 16.06 -11.36
C GLY A 40 4.93 16.23 -9.85
N GLN A 41 4.47 17.36 -9.30
CA GLN A 41 4.49 17.66 -7.86
C GLN A 41 3.15 17.38 -7.13
N TYR A 42 2.13 16.91 -7.85
CA TYR A 42 0.82 16.60 -7.28
C TYR A 42 0.73 15.12 -6.90
N PHE A 43 0.53 14.85 -5.61
CA PHE A 43 0.40 13.50 -5.02
C PHE A 43 -0.90 13.36 -4.23
N GLY A 44 -1.92 14.12 -4.65
CA GLY A 44 -3.16 14.29 -3.90
C GLY A 44 -3.11 15.41 -2.87
N GLN A 45 -4.26 15.65 -2.24
CA GLN A 45 -4.47 16.61 -1.17
C GLN A 45 -4.95 15.87 0.07
N GLN A 46 -4.22 15.97 1.18
CA GLN A 46 -4.67 15.42 2.44
C GLN A 46 -5.91 16.18 2.94
N ILE A 47 -6.98 15.45 3.22
CA ILE A 47 -8.31 15.98 3.56
C ILE A 47 -8.32 16.57 4.98
N ASN A 48 -7.57 15.96 5.90
CA ASN A 48 -7.53 16.33 7.31
C ASN A 48 -6.23 17.03 7.70
N ALA A 49 -5.60 17.77 6.78
CA ALA A 49 -4.30 18.41 7.03
C ALA A 49 -4.33 19.63 7.97
N ALA A 50 -5.51 20.21 8.23
CA ALA A 50 -5.64 21.37 9.09
C ALA A 50 -5.33 21.02 10.56
N GLY A 51 -4.87 22.00 11.35
CA GLY A 51 -4.59 21.81 12.78
C GLY A 51 -3.10 21.85 13.10
N ASP A 52 -2.77 21.65 14.37
CA ASP A 52 -1.43 21.79 14.94
C ASP A 52 -0.79 20.45 15.35
N GLY A 53 -1.47 19.33 15.11
CA GLY A 53 -1.03 18.00 15.51
C GLY A 53 -1.13 17.72 17.00
N SER A 54 -1.77 18.60 17.79
CA SER A 54 -1.98 18.38 19.23
C SER A 54 -3.02 17.28 19.50
N PRO A 55 -3.00 16.67 20.70
CA PRO A 55 -4.02 15.68 21.12
C PRO A 55 -5.47 16.14 20.88
N GLY A 56 -6.21 15.39 20.08
CA GLY A 56 -7.59 15.67 19.67
C GLY A 56 -7.75 16.51 18.40
N SER A 57 -6.70 17.15 17.89
CA SER A 57 -6.77 17.95 16.67
C SER A 57 -7.17 17.10 15.44
N VAL A 58 -7.66 17.72 14.37
CA VAL A 58 -8.13 16.98 13.17
C VAL A 58 -6.98 16.28 12.43
N ASN A 59 -5.75 16.81 12.55
CA ASN A 59 -4.50 16.23 12.05
C ASN A 59 -3.66 15.55 13.14
N ASP A 60 -4.27 15.18 14.26
CA ASP A 60 -3.59 14.42 15.32
C ASP A 60 -3.03 13.09 14.77
N PRO A 61 -1.71 12.83 14.90
CA PRO A 61 -1.06 11.65 14.33
C PRO A 61 -1.52 10.33 14.96
N GLU A 62 -2.10 10.35 16.16
CA GLU A 62 -2.65 9.15 16.79
C GLU A 62 -4.10 8.86 16.37
N TRP A 63 -4.72 9.73 15.57
CA TRP A 63 -6.03 9.51 14.97
C TRP A 63 -5.91 9.22 13.47
N ASN A 64 -5.90 7.94 13.11
CA ASN A 64 -5.83 7.57 11.69
C ASN A 64 -7.19 7.21 11.09
N GLY A 65 -7.28 7.30 9.77
CA GLY A 65 -8.47 6.99 9.01
C GLY A 65 -8.87 5.51 9.11
N ARG A 66 -10.17 5.25 9.12
CA ARG A 66 -10.73 3.92 8.79
C ARG A 66 -11.04 3.83 7.29
N ALA A 67 -11.36 2.61 6.86
CA ALA A 67 -11.73 2.33 5.47
C ALA A 67 -13.03 3.06 5.05
N ASP A 68 -13.22 3.11 3.73
CA ASP A 68 -14.49 3.44 3.08
C ASP A 68 -15.05 4.86 3.29
N PRO A 69 -14.29 5.93 3.01
CA PRO A 69 -14.84 7.28 2.96
C PRO A 69 -15.99 7.36 1.94
N LYS A 70 -16.98 8.22 2.23
CA LYS A 70 -18.17 8.41 1.38
C LYS A 70 -18.27 9.85 0.91
N TRP A 71 -18.55 10.03 -0.36
CA TRP A 71 -18.86 11.32 -0.96
C TRP A 71 -20.32 11.71 -0.70
N SER A 72 -20.57 13.00 -0.47
CA SER A 72 -21.92 13.52 -0.60
C SER A 72 -22.43 13.39 -2.04
N PRO A 73 -23.75 13.23 -2.26
CA PRO A 73 -24.30 13.06 -3.61
C PRO A 73 -23.96 14.18 -4.60
N ASP A 74 -23.70 15.39 -4.09
CA ASP A 74 -23.34 16.59 -4.86
C ASP A 74 -21.83 16.79 -5.01
N GLY A 75 -21.02 15.90 -4.44
CA GLY A 75 -19.56 15.90 -4.55
C GLY A 75 -18.85 17.03 -3.80
N THR A 76 -19.51 17.70 -2.83
CA THR A 76 -18.94 18.83 -2.07
C THR A 76 -18.44 18.45 -0.69
N ARG A 77 -18.76 17.26 -0.19
CA ARG A 77 -18.35 16.79 1.13
C ARG A 77 -17.87 15.35 1.08
N ILE A 78 -17.00 15.02 2.03
CA ILE A 78 -16.50 13.67 2.26
C ILE A 78 -16.72 13.35 3.73
N VAL A 79 -17.40 12.24 4.01
CA VAL A 79 -17.47 11.65 5.35
C VAL A 79 -16.43 10.55 5.46
N TYR A 80 -15.67 10.56 6.54
CA TYR A 80 -14.69 9.53 6.87
C TYR A 80 -14.66 9.32 8.38
N TYR A 81 -14.07 8.23 8.83
CA TYR A 81 -13.96 7.91 10.25
C TYR A 81 -12.49 7.92 10.66
N GLN A 82 -12.23 8.24 11.91
CA GLN A 82 -10.92 8.05 12.55
C GLN A 82 -11.05 7.22 13.81
N ALA A 83 -10.00 6.47 14.12
CA ALA A 83 -9.83 5.76 15.38
C ALA A 83 -8.52 6.20 16.04
N GLN A 84 -8.58 6.43 17.35
CA GLN A 84 -7.43 6.75 18.18
C GLN A 84 -6.57 5.50 18.40
N THR A 85 -5.25 5.66 18.49
CA THR A 85 -4.37 4.62 19.03
C THR A 85 -4.67 4.38 20.50
N VAL A 86 -4.80 3.11 20.89
CA VAL A 86 -5.13 2.68 22.26
C VAL A 86 -4.13 1.60 22.71
N SER A 87 -4.09 1.26 23.99
CA SER A 87 -3.23 0.17 24.47
C SER A 87 -3.83 -1.20 24.08
N PRO A 88 -3.01 -2.21 23.70
CA PRO A 88 -1.54 -2.27 23.70
C PRO A 88 -0.85 -1.70 22.45
N GLU A 89 -1.60 -1.14 21.50
CA GLU A 89 -1.13 -0.59 20.23
C GLU A 89 -0.37 0.75 20.34
N CYS A 90 -0.24 1.27 21.56
CA CYS A 90 0.64 2.36 21.97
C CYS A 90 1.27 2.04 23.34
N GLY A 91 2.29 2.81 23.72
CA GLY A 91 2.90 2.75 25.05
C GLY A 91 3.68 1.47 25.33
N GLY A 92 4.31 1.41 26.50
CA GLY A 92 5.22 0.30 26.84
C GLY A 92 6.45 0.29 25.92
N LEU A 93 6.63 -0.80 25.17
CA LEU A 93 7.68 -0.92 24.14
C LEU A 93 7.31 -0.23 22.81
N ASN A 94 6.02 0.04 22.59
CA ASN A 94 5.57 0.74 21.40
C ASN A 94 5.90 2.25 21.55
N PRO A 95 6.58 2.86 20.56
CA PRO A 95 7.02 4.25 20.65
C PRO A 95 5.86 5.26 20.53
N LEU A 96 4.66 4.83 20.12
CA LEU A 96 3.51 5.71 20.00
C LEU A 96 3.00 6.13 21.38
N PRO A 97 2.63 7.41 21.57
CA PRO A 97 2.09 7.91 22.82
C PRO A 97 0.70 7.32 23.12
N CYS A 98 0.46 6.90 24.36
CA CYS A 98 -0.88 6.56 24.86
C CYS A 98 -1.42 7.71 25.71
N TYR A 99 -2.22 8.59 25.11
CA TYR A 99 -2.95 9.62 25.84
C TYR A 99 -4.46 9.38 25.80
N ASN A 100 -5.18 9.83 26.83
CA ASN A 100 -6.63 9.69 26.90
C ASN A 100 -7.32 10.56 25.84
N SER A 101 -8.34 10.01 25.18
CA SER A 101 -9.15 10.77 24.21
C SER A 101 -9.70 12.07 24.81
N THR A 102 -9.62 13.13 24.02
CA THR A 102 -10.23 14.42 24.33
C THR A 102 -11.68 14.52 23.82
N GLU A 103 -12.16 13.52 23.06
CA GLU A 103 -13.53 13.48 22.56
C GLU A 103 -14.54 13.29 23.72
N PRO A 104 -15.77 13.83 23.60
CA PRO A 104 -16.77 13.72 24.66
C PRO A 104 -17.00 12.27 25.10
N GLY A 105 -16.92 12.02 26.40
CA GLY A 105 -17.07 10.68 26.99
C GLY A 105 -15.86 9.75 26.80
N GLY A 106 -14.70 10.27 26.35
CA GLY A 106 -13.50 9.47 26.12
C GLY A 106 -13.59 8.56 24.90
N ARG A 107 -14.45 8.88 23.93
CA ARG A 107 -14.65 8.08 22.71
C ARG A 107 -13.33 7.98 21.94
N GLN A 108 -13.02 6.78 21.47
CA GLN A 108 -11.80 6.49 20.69
C GLN A 108 -12.08 6.41 19.19
N GLU A 109 -13.31 6.72 18.78
CA GLU A 109 -13.73 6.79 17.39
C GLU A 109 -14.47 8.10 17.14
N ARG A 110 -14.25 8.68 15.96
CA ARG A 110 -14.96 9.87 15.51
C ARG A 110 -15.31 9.82 14.03
N MET A 111 -16.45 10.39 13.71
CA MET A 111 -16.88 10.64 12.33
C MET A 111 -16.54 12.09 11.97
N MET A 112 -15.88 12.25 10.84
CA MET A 112 -15.44 13.54 10.33
C MET A 112 -16.18 13.85 9.04
N MET A 113 -16.44 15.14 8.80
CA MET A 113 -17.02 15.63 7.55
C MET A 113 -16.17 16.76 7.00
N ALA A 114 -15.44 16.48 5.92
CA ALA A 114 -14.71 17.51 5.21
C ALA A 114 -15.61 18.21 4.21
N THR A 115 -15.53 19.55 4.15
CA THR A 115 -16.22 20.38 3.16
C THR A 115 -15.19 20.88 2.14
N LEU A 116 -15.42 20.56 0.86
CA LEU A 116 -14.54 20.91 -0.24
C LEU A 116 -14.94 22.27 -0.81
N THR A 117 -14.43 23.34 -0.19
CA THR A 117 -14.85 24.73 -0.43
C THR A 117 -14.61 25.24 -1.86
N SER A 118 -13.66 24.64 -2.59
CA SER A 118 -13.39 24.96 -3.99
C SER A 118 -14.34 24.28 -4.99
N ARG A 119 -15.10 23.26 -4.56
CA ARG A 119 -16.01 22.50 -5.41
C ARG A 119 -17.40 23.11 -5.38
N LYS A 120 -18.06 23.13 -6.54
CA LYS A 120 -19.47 23.49 -6.67
C LYS A 120 -20.32 22.21 -6.64
N PRO A 121 -21.51 22.24 -5.99
CA PRO A 121 -22.46 21.13 -6.04
C PRO A 121 -22.73 20.71 -7.48
N CYS A 122 -22.63 19.40 -7.76
CA CYS A 122 -23.02 18.86 -9.05
C CYS A 122 -24.28 17.99 -8.91
N THR A 123 -25.12 17.99 -9.94
CA THR A 123 -26.24 17.06 -9.99
C THR A 123 -25.71 15.68 -10.34
N ARG A 124 -25.99 14.69 -9.48
CA ARG A 124 -25.66 13.29 -9.77
C ARG A 124 -26.32 12.89 -11.08
N ARG A 125 -25.52 12.47 -12.07
CA ARG A 125 -26.06 11.89 -13.30
C ARG A 125 -26.80 10.60 -12.96
N ALA A 126 -28.00 10.43 -13.50
CA ALA A 126 -28.68 9.15 -13.43
C ALA A 126 -27.77 8.09 -14.08
N PRO A 127 -27.66 6.88 -13.50
CA PRO A 127 -26.99 5.77 -14.18
C PRO A 127 -27.61 5.60 -15.56
N VAL A 128 -26.76 5.51 -16.59
CA VAL A 128 -27.22 5.15 -17.92
C VAL A 128 -27.49 3.64 -17.90
N PRO A 129 -28.69 3.16 -18.26
CA PRO A 129 -28.96 1.74 -18.37
C PRO A 129 -27.94 1.10 -19.33
N PHE A 130 -27.38 -0.03 -18.93
CA PHE A 130 -26.52 -0.85 -19.78
C PHE A 130 -27.14 -2.25 -19.89
N ALA A 131 -26.80 -2.98 -20.95
CA ALA A 131 -27.32 -4.33 -21.14
C ALA A 131 -26.81 -5.25 -20.03
N ASP A 132 -27.70 -6.04 -19.43
CA ASP A 132 -27.32 -7.08 -18.45
C ASP A 132 -26.38 -8.14 -19.06
N VAL A 133 -26.42 -8.28 -20.39
CA VAL A 133 -25.52 -9.15 -21.15
C VAL A 133 -24.31 -8.33 -21.61
N VAL A 134 -23.15 -8.66 -21.02
CA VAL A 134 -21.86 -8.10 -21.39
C VAL A 134 -21.20 -9.05 -22.40
N PRO A 135 -21.06 -8.69 -23.70
CA PRO A 135 -20.66 -9.65 -24.75
C PRO A 135 -19.27 -10.27 -24.57
N TRP A 136 -18.37 -9.60 -23.85
CA TRP A 136 -17.02 -10.08 -23.55
C TRP A 136 -16.94 -10.83 -22.21
N GLY A 137 -18.00 -10.83 -21.42
CA GLY A 137 -18.06 -11.51 -20.13
C GLY A 137 -18.49 -12.97 -20.30
N THR A 138 -17.86 -13.86 -19.53
CA THR A 138 -18.36 -15.23 -19.39
C THR A 138 -19.61 -15.20 -18.50
N PRO A 139 -20.80 -15.62 -19.00
CA PRO A 139 -22.00 -15.65 -18.17
C PRO A 139 -21.83 -16.57 -16.97
N PHE A 140 -22.27 -16.11 -15.80
CA PHE A 140 -22.35 -16.97 -14.63
C PHE A 140 -23.46 -18.01 -14.82
N VAL A 141 -23.10 -19.29 -14.68
CA VAL A 141 -24.06 -20.40 -14.73
C VAL A 141 -24.12 -21.03 -13.34
N PRO A 142 -25.26 -20.96 -12.62
CA PRO A 142 -25.40 -21.58 -11.31
C PRO A 142 -24.95 -23.05 -11.32
N GLY A 143 -24.07 -23.41 -10.38
CA GLY A 143 -23.48 -24.75 -10.29
C GLY A 143 -22.25 -24.99 -11.16
N SER A 144 -21.80 -24.00 -11.95
CA SER A 144 -20.51 -24.08 -12.63
C SER A 144 -19.37 -24.24 -11.63
N ALA A 145 -18.39 -25.08 -11.96
CA ALA A 145 -17.16 -25.16 -11.19
C ALA A 145 -16.48 -23.79 -11.12
N THR A 146 -15.95 -23.43 -9.95
CA THR A 146 -15.14 -22.21 -9.78
C THR A 146 -13.93 -22.32 -10.69
N SER A 147 -13.70 -21.32 -11.55
CA SER A 147 -12.48 -21.27 -12.34
C SER A 147 -11.28 -21.11 -11.42
N SER A 148 -10.26 -21.94 -11.57
CA SER A 148 -8.99 -21.73 -10.88
C SER A 148 -8.34 -20.44 -11.39
N PRO A 149 -7.77 -19.60 -10.51
CA PRO A 149 -6.99 -18.45 -10.93
C PRO A 149 -5.85 -18.91 -11.85
N ARG A 150 -5.63 -18.19 -12.96
CA ARG A 150 -4.45 -18.38 -13.79
C ARG A 150 -3.36 -17.46 -13.29
N TYR A 151 -2.32 -18.03 -12.69
CA TYR A 151 -1.11 -17.29 -12.37
C TYR A 151 -0.23 -17.16 -13.60
N ILE A 152 0.64 -16.15 -13.60
CA ILE A 152 1.71 -16.08 -14.59
C ILE A 152 2.61 -17.30 -14.37
N PRO A 153 2.88 -18.12 -15.40
CA PRO A 153 3.72 -19.29 -15.25
C PRO A 153 5.12 -18.92 -14.75
N GLY A 154 5.76 -19.85 -14.03
CA GLY A 154 7.18 -19.70 -13.73
C GLY A 154 8.02 -19.57 -15.01
N GLY A 155 9.06 -18.74 -14.97
CA GLY A 155 9.92 -18.49 -16.12
C GLY A 155 10.59 -17.12 -16.08
N ASN A 156 11.30 -16.83 -17.18
CA ASN A 156 12.03 -15.59 -17.37
C ASN A 156 11.26 -14.65 -18.30
N TYR A 157 11.07 -13.43 -17.85
CA TYR A 157 10.33 -12.38 -18.55
C TYR A 157 11.19 -11.12 -18.63
N THR A 158 10.81 -10.21 -19.53
CA THR A 158 11.46 -8.90 -19.66
C THR A 158 10.38 -7.84 -19.78
N LEU A 159 10.37 -6.92 -18.83
CA LEU A 159 9.61 -5.69 -18.92
C LEU A 159 10.52 -4.61 -19.52
N ARG A 160 10.14 -4.05 -20.66
CA ARG A 160 10.85 -2.92 -21.28
C ARG A 160 10.30 -1.63 -20.69
N GLY A 161 11.19 -0.72 -20.27
CA GLY A 161 10.76 0.61 -19.86
C GLY A 161 10.17 1.37 -21.04
N GLN A 162 9.16 2.20 -20.80
CA GLN A 162 8.52 3.00 -21.85
C GLN A 162 9.49 4.00 -22.49
N VAL A 163 10.51 4.45 -21.75
CA VAL A 163 11.54 5.38 -22.24
C VAL A 163 12.87 4.67 -22.45
N SER A 164 13.36 3.89 -21.47
CA SER A 164 14.65 3.22 -21.58
C SER A 164 14.77 1.95 -20.73
N GLY A 165 15.76 1.13 -21.08
CA GLY A 165 16.21 0.00 -20.28
C GLY A 165 15.19 -1.12 -20.09
N THR A 166 15.50 -2.01 -19.15
CA THR A 166 14.72 -3.23 -18.92
C THR A 166 14.74 -3.64 -17.46
N ALA A 167 13.65 -4.25 -17.02
CA ALA A 167 13.59 -5.08 -15.82
C ALA A 167 13.49 -6.55 -16.28
N MET A 168 14.53 -7.33 -16.01
CA MET A 168 14.52 -8.78 -16.21
C MET A 168 13.83 -9.41 -15.00
N VAL A 169 12.81 -10.23 -15.23
CA VAL A 169 11.98 -10.80 -14.17
C VAL A 169 12.08 -12.31 -14.21
N GLU A 170 12.47 -12.92 -13.10
CA GLU A 170 12.42 -14.36 -12.89
C GLU A 170 11.26 -14.67 -11.94
N ILE A 171 10.34 -15.52 -12.38
CA ILE A 171 9.20 -15.99 -11.60
C ILE A 171 9.42 -17.47 -11.29
N THR A 172 9.42 -17.82 -10.01
CA THR A 172 9.37 -19.21 -9.55
C THR A 172 7.96 -19.52 -9.06
N GLY A 173 7.29 -20.46 -9.72
CA GLY A 173 5.99 -20.95 -9.31
C GLY A 173 6.10 -21.91 -8.12
N GLY A 174 5.06 -21.96 -7.31
CA GLY A 174 4.91 -22.99 -6.28
C GLY A 174 4.54 -24.36 -6.84
N ALA A 175 4.35 -25.32 -5.94
CA ALA A 175 3.91 -26.66 -6.31
C ALA A 175 2.67 -26.59 -7.22
N ASP A 176 2.64 -27.42 -8.27
CA ASP A 176 1.55 -27.52 -9.24
C ASP A 176 1.23 -26.24 -10.05
N ASN A 177 2.11 -25.21 -10.04
CA ASN A 177 1.90 -23.92 -10.71
C ASN A 177 0.61 -23.19 -10.29
N THR A 178 0.14 -23.43 -9.06
CA THR A 178 -1.07 -22.79 -8.51
C THR A 178 -0.78 -21.55 -7.67
N SER A 179 0.49 -21.14 -7.57
CA SER A 179 0.94 -19.93 -6.87
C SER A 179 2.24 -19.42 -7.50
N ILE A 180 2.57 -18.17 -7.20
CA ILE A 180 3.92 -17.64 -7.40
C ILE A 180 4.57 -17.59 -6.01
N ASP A 181 5.74 -18.20 -5.88
CA ASP A 181 6.45 -18.29 -4.60
C ASP A 181 7.59 -17.27 -4.53
N THR A 182 8.31 -17.06 -5.64
CA THR A 182 9.44 -16.13 -5.71
C THR A 182 9.35 -15.26 -6.95
N ILE A 183 9.69 -13.99 -6.79
CA ILE A 183 9.95 -13.06 -7.88
C ILE A 183 11.32 -12.43 -7.65
N ALA A 184 12.19 -12.51 -8.65
CA ALA A 184 13.43 -11.75 -8.70
C ALA A 184 13.40 -10.80 -9.90
N VAL A 185 13.92 -9.59 -9.71
CA VAL A 185 13.98 -8.54 -10.73
C VAL A 185 15.37 -7.93 -10.76
N THR A 186 15.96 -7.87 -11.95
CA THR A 186 17.21 -7.12 -12.21
C THR A 186 16.89 -5.95 -13.13
N TYR A 187 17.09 -4.74 -12.63
CA TYR A 187 16.91 -3.49 -13.35
C TYR A 187 18.21 -3.08 -14.04
N SER A 188 18.12 -2.77 -15.34
CA SER A 188 19.22 -2.19 -16.12
C SER A 188 18.72 -0.95 -16.84
N ASN A 189 19.10 0.22 -16.32
CA ASN A 189 18.70 1.55 -16.80
C ASN A 189 17.20 1.68 -17.08
N PHE A 190 16.37 0.99 -16.28
CA PHE A 190 14.94 0.93 -16.49
C PHE A 190 14.30 2.30 -16.20
N SER A 191 13.50 2.80 -17.13
CA SER A 191 12.74 4.04 -16.96
C SER A 191 11.46 4.04 -17.80
N ASP A 192 10.33 4.31 -17.13
CA ASP A 192 9.03 4.53 -17.78
C ASP A 192 8.73 6.01 -18.02
N ASP A 193 9.33 6.91 -17.25
CA ASP A 193 9.03 8.36 -17.25
C ASP A 193 10.18 9.21 -17.82
N GLY A 194 11.36 8.64 -18.03
CA GLY A 194 12.58 9.34 -18.43
C GLY A 194 13.19 10.22 -17.33
N ALA A 195 12.54 10.33 -16.17
CA ALA A 195 12.96 11.15 -15.04
C ALA A 195 13.60 10.30 -13.94
N SER A 196 13.16 9.06 -13.77
CA SER A 196 13.64 8.09 -12.80
C SER A 196 14.30 6.93 -13.54
N VAL A 197 15.58 6.68 -13.26
CA VAL A 197 16.32 5.55 -13.85
C VAL A 197 16.71 4.58 -12.75
N LEU A 198 16.29 3.32 -12.91
CA LEU A 198 16.53 2.25 -11.92
C LEU A 198 17.62 1.29 -12.38
N ASN A 199 18.49 0.93 -11.46
CA ASN A 199 19.51 -0.10 -11.59
C ASN A 199 19.58 -0.93 -10.31
N GLY A 200 20.00 -2.20 -10.44
CA GLY A 200 20.19 -3.09 -9.29
C GLY A 200 19.14 -4.19 -9.23
N GLU A 201 18.96 -4.80 -8.07
CA GLU A 201 18.22 -6.06 -7.95
C GLU A 201 17.23 -6.05 -6.78
N GLU A 202 16.18 -6.84 -6.94
CA GLU A 202 15.19 -7.10 -5.90
C GLU A 202 14.66 -8.52 -6.01
N ARG A 203 14.57 -9.23 -4.89
CA ARG A 203 14.03 -10.58 -4.82
C ARG A 203 13.12 -10.70 -3.62
N VAL A 204 11.92 -11.21 -3.85
CA VAL A 204 10.93 -11.49 -2.80
C VAL A 204 10.46 -12.93 -2.92
N THR A 205 10.61 -13.69 -1.85
CA THR A 205 10.03 -15.01 -1.67
C THR A 205 8.94 -14.93 -0.62
N VAL A 206 7.79 -15.55 -0.86
CA VAL A 206 6.69 -15.64 0.11
C VAL A 206 6.30 -17.09 0.31
N THR A 207 6.26 -17.53 1.57
CA THR A 207 5.69 -18.83 1.93
C THR A 207 4.48 -18.65 2.84
N THR A 208 3.48 -19.53 2.68
CA THR A 208 2.24 -19.52 3.46
C THR A 208 2.13 -20.84 4.21
N PRO A 209 2.80 -20.99 5.37
CA PRO A 209 2.89 -22.28 6.07
C PRO A 209 1.53 -22.79 6.59
N TYR A 210 0.59 -21.88 6.84
CA TYR A 210 -0.80 -22.17 7.19
C TYR A 210 -1.69 -20.96 6.87
N GLY A 211 -3.01 -21.15 6.94
CA GLY A 211 -3.99 -20.13 6.54
C GLY A 211 -3.75 -18.77 7.18
N GLY A 212 -3.49 -17.77 6.34
CA GLY A 212 -3.29 -16.38 6.73
C GLY A 212 -1.91 -16.02 7.28
N GLN A 213 -0.99 -16.97 7.46
CA GLN A 213 0.39 -16.68 7.83
C GLN A 213 1.23 -16.46 6.58
N ASN A 214 2.03 -15.39 6.55
CA ASN A 214 2.98 -15.11 5.47
C ASN A 214 4.37 -14.98 6.09
N GLU A 215 5.31 -15.73 5.56
CA GLU A 215 6.74 -15.56 5.80
C GLU A 215 7.36 -15.02 4.51
N VAL A 216 7.99 -13.85 4.59
CA VAL A 216 8.54 -13.14 3.43
C VAL A 216 10.04 -13.00 3.61
N ASP A 217 10.80 -13.44 2.62
CA ASP A 217 12.23 -13.16 2.49
C ASP A 217 12.42 -12.12 1.39
N TRP A 218 12.91 -10.94 1.75
CA TRP A 218 13.11 -9.81 0.85
C TRP A 218 14.59 -9.44 0.80
N PHE A 219 15.16 -9.43 -0.40
CA PHE A 219 16.48 -8.88 -0.71
C PHE A 219 16.32 -7.73 -1.68
N SER A 220 16.96 -6.59 -1.40
CA SER A 220 16.91 -5.42 -2.27
C SER A 220 18.26 -4.73 -2.28
N ASP A 221 18.71 -4.34 -3.46
CA ASP A 221 19.82 -3.42 -3.68
C ASP A 221 19.54 -2.64 -4.97
N ILE A 222 18.58 -1.71 -4.88
CA ILE A 222 18.16 -0.88 -6.01
C ILE A 222 18.72 0.53 -5.82
N VAL A 223 19.25 1.10 -6.88
CA VAL A 223 19.67 2.50 -7.00
C VAL A 223 18.77 3.21 -8.00
N GLN A 224 18.27 4.38 -7.61
CA GLN A 224 17.55 5.33 -8.46
C GLN A 224 18.43 6.55 -8.74
N THR A 225 18.54 6.94 -10.00
CA THR A 225 19.13 8.21 -10.44
C THR A 225 18.12 9.04 -11.24
N GLY A 226 18.47 10.29 -11.55
CA GLY A 226 17.63 11.24 -12.29
C GLY A 226 17.07 12.33 -11.39
N ALA A 227 15.75 12.53 -11.41
CA ALA A 227 15.07 13.60 -10.68
C ALA A 227 15.19 13.50 -9.14
N THR A 228 15.37 12.28 -8.62
CA THR A 228 15.64 11.99 -7.21
C THR A 228 16.79 10.99 -7.17
N HIS A 229 17.75 11.20 -6.28
CA HIS A 229 18.76 10.19 -5.99
C HIS A 229 18.28 9.32 -4.84
N GLY A 230 18.18 8.01 -5.07
CA GLY A 230 17.64 7.12 -4.06
C GLY A 230 18.23 5.73 -4.05
N THR A 231 18.10 5.06 -2.92
CA THR A 231 18.42 3.65 -2.77
C THR A 231 17.30 2.93 -2.03
N LYS A 232 17.12 1.64 -2.33
CA LYS A 232 16.28 0.70 -1.58
C LYS A 232 17.11 -0.54 -1.31
N THR A 233 17.59 -0.67 -0.07
CA THR A 233 18.55 -1.70 0.30
C THR A 233 18.09 -2.51 1.51
N THR A 234 18.46 -3.79 1.54
CA THR A 234 18.28 -4.64 2.73
C THR A 234 19.60 -4.87 3.46
N THR A 235 19.53 -5.23 4.75
CA THR A 235 20.72 -5.68 5.51
C THR A 235 21.40 -6.89 4.87
N PRO A 236 22.69 -7.16 5.18
CA PRO A 236 23.33 -8.43 4.83
C PRO A 236 22.54 -9.60 5.44
N GLY A 237 21.91 -10.42 4.58
CA GLY A 237 20.97 -11.46 4.99
C GLY A 237 19.51 -11.21 4.58
N GLY A 238 19.18 -10.00 4.12
CA GLY A 238 17.83 -9.61 3.70
C GLY A 238 17.00 -9.00 4.82
N LEU A 239 15.75 -8.69 4.50
CA LEU A 239 14.66 -8.44 5.43
C LEU A 239 13.77 -9.69 5.45
N HIS A 240 13.50 -10.21 6.64
CA HIS A 240 12.53 -11.28 6.87
C HIS A 240 11.30 -10.71 7.57
N LEU A 241 10.11 -10.98 7.04
CA LEU A 241 8.83 -10.56 7.60
C LEU A 241 7.94 -11.77 7.88
N SER A 242 7.56 -11.95 9.14
CA SER A 242 6.53 -12.89 9.57
C SER A 242 5.27 -12.11 9.92
N VAL A 243 4.15 -12.40 9.26
CA VAL A 243 2.87 -11.71 9.54
C VAL A 243 1.68 -12.63 9.36
N ASN A 244 0.77 -12.60 10.34
CA ASN A 244 -0.56 -13.15 10.18
C ASN A 244 -1.51 -12.08 9.65
N VAL A 245 -1.98 -12.20 8.42
CA VAL A 245 -2.78 -11.17 7.73
C VAL A 245 -4.16 -10.92 8.36
N PHE A 246 -4.63 -11.82 9.21
CA PHE A 246 -5.88 -11.64 9.96
C PHE A 246 -5.65 -10.95 11.31
N LYS A 247 -4.47 -11.10 11.90
CA LYS A 247 -4.10 -10.43 13.16
C LYS A 247 -3.38 -9.10 12.95
N ASN A 248 -2.73 -8.92 11.79
CA ASN A 248 -1.92 -7.76 11.43
C ASN A 248 -0.75 -7.48 12.39
N LEU A 249 -0.18 -8.52 12.98
CA LEU A 249 1.04 -8.39 13.77
C LEU A 249 2.23 -8.82 12.92
N ALA A 250 3.02 -7.84 12.48
CA ALA A 250 4.22 -8.05 11.69
C ALA A 250 5.46 -8.11 12.59
N ILE A 251 6.32 -9.09 12.34
CA ILE A 251 7.63 -9.25 12.98
C ILE A 251 8.68 -9.23 11.88
N PHE A 252 9.62 -8.31 12.01
CA PHE A 252 10.73 -8.09 11.09
C PHE A 252 12.04 -8.56 11.73
N THR A 253 12.88 -9.20 10.92
CA THR A 253 14.30 -9.47 11.20
C THR A 253 15.14 -8.92 10.04
N GLY A 254 16.18 -8.14 10.33
CA GLY A 254 16.88 -7.35 9.30
C GLY A 254 16.16 -6.03 9.00
N ASN A 255 16.76 -5.21 8.13
CA ASN A 255 16.20 -3.91 7.74
C ASN A 255 15.97 -3.82 6.24
N LEU A 256 14.94 -3.07 5.86
CA LEU A 256 14.71 -2.55 4.52
C LEU A 256 14.76 -1.02 4.62
N THR A 257 15.81 -0.44 4.06
CA THR A 257 16.08 0.98 4.14
C THR A 257 15.83 1.61 2.78
N THR A 258 15.06 2.69 2.75
CA THR A 258 14.92 3.54 1.57
C THR A 258 15.55 4.90 1.84
N THR A 259 16.53 5.30 1.03
CA THR A 259 17.12 6.65 1.10
C THR A 259 16.64 7.45 -0.11
N LEU A 260 16.20 8.69 0.09
CA LEU A 260 15.81 9.63 -0.97
C LEU A 260 16.42 10.99 -0.68
N ASP A 261 17.29 11.48 -1.57
CA ASP A 261 17.98 12.76 -1.46
C ASP A 261 18.61 12.97 -0.06
N GLY A 262 19.21 11.91 0.48
CA GLY A 262 19.83 11.89 1.81
C GLY A 262 18.88 11.64 2.99
N THR A 263 17.57 11.66 2.78
CA THR A 263 16.57 11.33 3.81
C THR A 263 16.37 9.83 3.90
N VAL A 264 16.51 9.25 5.09
CA VAL A 264 16.46 7.80 5.33
C VAL A 264 15.11 7.39 5.93
N TRP A 265 14.51 6.35 5.36
CA TRP A 265 13.25 5.75 5.78
C TRP A 265 13.47 4.26 6.09
N TYR A 266 12.81 3.78 7.12
CA TYR A 266 12.89 2.39 7.57
C TYR A 266 11.51 1.73 7.53
N GLN A 267 11.48 0.40 7.50
CA GLN A 267 10.26 -0.34 7.82
C GLN A 267 9.78 -0.04 9.25
N PRO A 268 8.48 -0.24 9.56
CA PRO A 268 7.97 -0.11 10.93
C PRO A 268 8.72 -1.00 11.92
N ALA A 269 8.77 -0.57 13.19
CA ALA A 269 9.36 -1.39 14.25
C ALA A 269 8.45 -2.57 14.64
N ASN A 270 9.03 -3.60 15.23
CA ASN A 270 8.26 -4.72 15.77
C ASN A 270 7.32 -4.25 16.90
N GLY A 271 6.09 -4.76 16.90
CA GLY A 271 5.09 -4.40 17.91
C GLY A 271 4.47 -3.01 17.74
N THR A 272 4.56 -2.43 16.53
CA THR A 272 3.95 -1.14 16.18
C THR A 272 2.74 -1.25 15.26
#